data_AF-A0A4R3GLP2-F1
#
_entry.id   AF-A0A4R3GLP2-F1
#
_cell.length_a   1.000
_cell.length_b   1.000
_cell.length_c   1.000
_cell.angle_alpha   90.00
_cell.angle_beta   90.00
_cell.angle_gamma   90.00
#
_symmetry.space_group_name_H-M   'P 1'
#
loop_
_entity.id
_entity.type
_entity.pdbx_description
1 polymer ?
#
loop_
_entity_poly.entity_id
_entity_poly.type
_entity_poly.pdbx_seq_one_letter_code
_entity_poly.pdbx_strand_id
1 'polypeptide(L)'
;MGEGGEVDSTSEGFRQPPDQLTEPCLTYMARIMELREFVAFYYGFVKTSAELRRRIPVTDEDEGDKALKLLRYEPSRHGAFMNQIMLSRAIESFDLYLTTILRDVFIARPEMLKSEGTVDVATIIEVGNYQDLVWHIVEKKVHELSYKPLSELRRFILSRTGIDIFPSEEVFATTMVASEVRNLIAHNDCIANDVFMSRTKGVDVPLEISSMGRVVIDDAWLRRASYTLDSLVFRFDEMASQKFKLQTFNRMTAFLARV
;
A
#
# COMPACT_ATOMS: atom_id res chain seq x y z
N MET A 1 16.42 -36.12 0.51
CA MET A 1 16.08 -35.80 1.90
C MET A 1 17.18 -34.89 2.44
N GLY A 2 16.79 -33.70 2.91
CA GLY A 2 17.60 -32.80 3.74
C GLY A 2 18.70 -32.02 3.03
N GLU A 3 18.46 -30.74 2.76
CA GLU A 3 19.15 -29.61 3.42
C GLU A 3 18.68 -28.27 2.81
N GLY A 4 18.10 -27.43 3.65
CA GLY A 4 17.51 -26.14 3.30
C GLY A 4 16.99 -25.44 4.55
N GLY A 5 17.89 -25.10 5.47
CA GLY A 5 17.65 -24.07 6.51
C GLY A 5 18.15 -22.73 5.97
N GLU A 6 17.52 -21.58 6.18
CA GLU A 6 16.56 -21.20 7.22
C GLU A 6 15.78 -19.98 6.70
N VAL A 7 14.44 -20.08 6.61
CA VAL A 7 13.58 -18.89 6.42
C VAL A 7 13.03 -18.54 7.79
N ASP A 8 13.54 -17.48 8.41
CA ASP A 8 12.85 -16.92 9.57
C ASP A 8 11.60 -16.15 9.11
N SER A 9 10.50 -16.88 9.12
CA SER A 9 9.16 -16.52 8.66
C SER A 9 8.26 -16.06 9.81
N THR A 10 8.83 -15.71 10.97
CA THR A 10 8.12 -15.74 12.26
C THR A 10 7.55 -14.42 12.78
N SER A 11 7.48 -13.31 12.01
CA SER A 11 6.54 -12.24 12.39
C SER A 11 5.17 -12.51 11.78
N GLU A 12 4.15 -12.72 12.61
CA GLU A 12 2.75 -12.88 12.21
C GLU A 12 2.39 -11.91 11.07
N GLY A 13 1.88 -12.47 9.95
CA GLY A 13 1.34 -11.66 8.86
C GLY A 13 2.20 -11.50 7.61
N PHE A 14 3.30 -12.25 7.40
CA PHE A 14 3.96 -12.34 6.09
C PHE A 14 3.45 -13.53 5.26
N ARG A 15 2.69 -13.24 4.19
CA ARG A 15 2.23 -14.23 3.22
C ARG A 15 3.05 -14.12 1.94
N GLN A 16 3.53 -15.26 1.41
CA GLN A 16 4.12 -15.27 0.08
C GLN A 16 3.05 -15.06 -1.01
N PRO A 17 3.35 -14.32 -2.08
CA PRO A 17 2.40 -14.12 -3.16
C PRO A 17 2.09 -15.46 -3.86
N PRO A 18 0.82 -15.72 -4.24
CA PRO A 18 0.45 -16.89 -5.04
C PRO A 18 1.22 -17.00 -6.37
N ASP A 19 1.22 -18.21 -6.95
CA ASP A 19 1.86 -18.46 -8.25
C ASP A 19 1.07 -17.89 -9.43
N GLN A 20 -0.25 -17.70 -9.26
CA GLN A 20 -1.15 -17.12 -10.24
C GLN A 20 -1.72 -15.83 -9.66
N LEU A 21 -1.48 -14.71 -10.35
CA LEU A 21 -1.82 -13.37 -9.87
C LEU A 21 -2.56 -12.60 -10.94
N THR A 22 -3.46 -11.72 -10.52
CA THR A 22 -4.07 -10.75 -11.44
C THR A 22 -3.09 -9.64 -11.82
N GLU A 23 -3.39 -8.93 -12.91
CA GLU A 23 -2.62 -7.75 -13.35
C GLU A 23 -2.57 -6.63 -12.27
N PRO A 24 -3.67 -6.32 -11.55
CA PRO A 24 -3.64 -5.49 -10.34
C PRO A 24 -2.58 -5.92 -9.32
N CYS A 25 -2.53 -7.20 -8.96
CA CYS A 25 -1.59 -7.69 -7.96
C CYS A 25 -0.14 -7.66 -8.46
N LEU A 26 0.10 -7.98 -9.73
CA LEU A 26 1.44 -7.83 -10.34
C LEU A 26 1.91 -6.38 -10.30
N THR A 27 1.01 -5.43 -10.58
CA THR A 27 1.30 -4.00 -10.54
C THR A 27 1.59 -3.51 -9.12
N TYR A 28 0.81 -3.97 -8.14
CA TYR A 28 1.10 -3.73 -6.72
C TYR A 28 2.51 -4.20 -6.35
N MET A 29 2.81 -5.46 -6.65
CA MET A 29 4.10 -6.05 -6.31
C MET A 29 5.28 -5.34 -6.98
N ALA A 30 5.16 -4.97 -8.27
CA ALA A 30 6.20 -4.20 -8.96
C ALA A 30 6.49 -2.88 -8.24
N ARG A 31 5.46 -2.14 -7.82
CA ARG A 31 5.61 -0.88 -7.07
C ARG A 31 6.24 -1.08 -5.69
N ILE A 32 5.87 -2.16 -4.99
CA ILE A 32 6.46 -2.49 -3.68
C ILE A 32 7.92 -2.93 -3.84
N MET A 33 8.27 -3.66 -4.90
CA MET A 33 9.66 -4.00 -5.21
C MET A 33 10.50 -2.77 -5.49
N GLU A 34 10.02 -1.87 -6.34
CA GLU A 34 10.70 -0.61 -6.65
C GLU A 34 10.93 0.25 -5.39
N LEU A 35 9.93 0.29 -4.49
CA LEU A 35 10.08 0.93 -3.18
C LEU A 35 11.13 0.25 -2.31
N ARG A 36 11.14 -1.10 -2.24
CA ARG A 36 12.12 -1.86 -1.46
C ARG A 36 13.54 -1.68 -2.00
N GLU A 37 13.71 -1.65 -3.33
CA GLU A 37 15.00 -1.38 -3.97
C GLU A 37 15.50 0.02 -3.65
N PHE A 38 14.64 1.03 -3.75
CA PHE A 38 14.97 2.40 -3.35
C PHE A 38 15.39 2.48 -1.88
N VAL A 39 14.65 1.82 -0.99
CA VAL A 39 14.95 1.78 0.44
C VAL A 39 16.28 1.07 0.71
N ALA A 40 16.52 -0.08 0.09
CA ALA A 40 17.77 -0.82 0.20
C ALA A 40 18.96 0.02 -0.30
N PHE A 41 18.78 0.73 -1.42
CA PHE A 41 19.77 1.67 -1.95
C PHE A 41 20.05 2.80 -0.95
N TYR A 42 19.02 3.44 -0.41
CA TYR A 42 19.16 4.53 0.56
C TYR A 42 19.90 4.08 1.82
N TYR A 43 19.46 3.00 2.47
CA TYR A 43 20.14 2.50 3.68
C TYR A 43 21.54 1.95 3.36
N GLY A 44 21.74 1.35 2.19
CA GLY A 44 23.06 0.92 1.71
C GLY A 44 24.02 2.10 1.56
N PHE A 45 23.56 3.19 0.95
CA PHE A 45 24.32 4.44 0.83
C PHE A 45 24.68 5.03 2.19
N VAL A 46 23.70 5.12 3.09
CA VAL A 46 23.86 5.68 4.44
C VAL A 46 24.82 4.85 5.30
N LYS A 47 24.74 3.52 5.22
CA LYS A 47 25.68 2.62 5.91
C LYS A 47 27.10 2.78 5.34
N THR A 48 27.22 2.82 4.02
CA THR A 48 28.52 2.95 3.34
C THR A 48 29.18 4.29 3.64
N SER A 49 28.42 5.40 3.68
CA SER A 49 28.96 6.72 4.04
C SER A 49 29.44 6.76 5.49
N ALA A 50 28.71 6.15 6.43
CA ALA A 50 29.12 6.04 7.83
C ALA A 50 30.40 5.20 7.98
N GLU A 51 30.55 4.12 7.21
CA GLU A 51 31.78 3.30 7.20
C GLU A 51 32.97 4.05 6.59
N LEU A 52 32.76 4.79 5.48
CA LEU A 52 33.78 5.64 4.85
C LEU A 52 34.27 6.73 5.80
N ARG A 53 33.36 7.39 6.54
CA ARG A 53 33.72 8.40 7.55
C ARG A 53 34.66 7.83 8.62
N ARG A 54 34.50 6.58 9.02
CA ARG A 54 35.41 5.94 9.99
C ARG A 54 36.82 5.72 9.45
N ARG A 55 36.97 5.67 8.12
CA ARG A 55 38.25 5.39 7.44
C ARG A 55 38.94 6.64 6.89
N ILE A 56 38.19 7.71 6.63
CA ILE A 56 38.70 8.98 6.11
C ILE A 56 38.63 10.02 7.24
N PRO A 57 39.77 10.45 7.82
CA PRO A 57 39.77 11.52 8.81
C PRO A 57 39.37 12.83 8.11
N VAL A 58 38.14 13.28 8.33
CA VAL A 58 37.65 14.57 7.85
C VAL A 58 38.03 15.62 8.88
N THR A 59 38.89 16.57 8.50
CA THR A 59 39.27 17.70 9.36
C THR A 59 38.31 18.88 9.17
N ASP A 60 38.38 19.90 10.03
CA ASP A 60 37.51 21.08 9.89
C ASP A 60 37.94 22.02 8.75
N GLU A 61 39.15 21.85 8.22
CA GLU A 61 39.65 22.57 7.03
C GLU A 61 38.97 22.09 5.73
N ASP A 62 38.27 20.95 5.77
CA ASP A 62 37.61 20.31 4.65
C ASP A 62 36.17 20.83 4.39
N GLU A 63 35.72 21.86 5.11
CA GLU A 63 34.33 22.38 5.09
C GLU A 63 33.80 22.82 3.72
N GLY A 64 34.70 23.16 2.79
CA GLY A 64 34.38 23.57 1.42
C GLY A 64 34.00 22.40 0.50
N ASP A 65 34.40 21.17 0.81
CA ASP A 65 34.21 20.04 -0.09
C ASP A 65 32.82 19.40 0.06
N LYS A 66 31.99 19.57 -0.97
CA LYS A 66 30.65 18.98 -1.04
C LYS A 66 30.67 17.45 -0.93
N ALA A 67 31.73 16.78 -1.38
CA ALA A 67 31.87 15.33 -1.27
C ALA A 67 32.09 14.89 0.18
N LEU A 68 32.86 15.65 0.96
CA LEU A 68 33.13 15.37 2.38
C LEU A 68 31.90 15.67 3.26
N LYS A 69 31.00 16.55 2.83
CA LYS A 69 29.69 16.75 3.49
C LYS A 69 28.81 15.51 3.46
N LEU A 70 28.88 14.68 2.42
CA LEU A 70 28.14 13.41 2.34
C LEU A 70 28.62 12.37 3.36
N LEU A 71 29.92 12.41 3.72
CA LEU A 71 30.48 11.55 4.76
C LEU A 71 30.02 11.95 6.17
N ARG A 72 29.62 13.21 6.36
CA ARG A 72 29.05 13.72 7.62
C ARG A 72 27.52 13.50 7.72
N TYR A 73 26.89 12.82 6.76
CA TYR A 73 25.46 12.56 6.79
C TYR A 73 25.05 11.74 8.02
N GLU A 74 24.05 12.23 8.76
CA GLU A 74 23.48 11.55 9.91
C GLU A 74 22.20 10.78 9.50
N PRO A 75 22.22 9.43 9.57
CA PRO A 75 21.06 8.58 9.25
C PRO A 75 19.79 8.97 10.01
N SER A 76 19.96 9.32 11.29
CA SER A 76 18.87 9.68 12.21
C SER A 76 18.11 10.94 11.79
N ARG A 77 18.72 11.83 10.99
CA ARG A 77 18.08 13.09 10.58
C ARG A 77 16.94 12.89 9.58
N HIS A 78 16.93 11.79 8.84
CA HIS A 78 15.93 11.56 7.79
C HIS A 78 15.20 10.22 7.92
N GLY A 79 15.48 9.40 8.94
CA GLY A 79 14.79 8.12 9.16
C GLY A 79 13.28 8.29 9.28
N ALA A 80 12.81 9.25 10.09
CA ALA A 80 11.37 9.53 10.22
C ALA A 80 10.73 9.96 8.89
N PHE A 81 11.43 10.77 8.09
CA PHE A 81 10.97 11.18 6.77
C PHE A 81 10.92 10.00 5.79
N MET A 82 11.92 9.12 5.83
CA MET A 82 11.93 7.89 5.03
C MET A 82 10.75 6.99 5.39
N ASN A 83 10.44 6.84 6.67
CA ASN A 83 9.29 6.06 7.13
C ASN A 83 7.96 6.63 6.64
N GLN A 84 7.82 7.96 6.60
CA GLN A 84 6.65 8.62 6.02
C GLN A 84 6.52 8.33 4.52
N ILE A 85 7.61 8.44 3.75
CA ILE A 85 7.62 8.09 2.32
C ILE A 85 7.21 6.63 2.12
N MET A 86 7.81 5.72 2.88
CA MET A 86 7.53 4.29 2.77
C MET A 86 6.06 3.98 3.06
N LEU A 87 5.50 4.54 4.14
CA LEU A 87 4.10 4.34 4.48
C LEU A 87 3.16 4.90 3.40
N SER A 88 3.43 6.12 2.92
CA SER A 88 2.62 6.75 1.88
C SER A 88 2.58 5.90 0.62
N ARG A 89 3.76 5.47 0.15
CA ARG A 89 3.89 4.65 -1.06
C ARG A 89 3.27 3.26 -0.92
N ALA A 90 3.34 2.67 0.26
CA ALA A 90 2.69 1.38 0.54
C ALA A 90 1.16 1.50 0.49
N ILE A 91 0.59 2.51 1.15
CA ILE A 91 -0.87 2.76 1.16
C ILE A 91 -1.37 3.16 -0.24
N GLU A 92 -0.68 4.06 -0.95
CA GLU A 92 -1.03 4.42 -2.32
C GLU A 92 -1.05 3.22 -3.27
N SER A 93 -0.10 2.29 -3.09
CA SER A 93 -0.04 1.07 -3.90
C SER A 93 -1.21 0.15 -3.55
N PHE A 94 -1.57 0.04 -2.27
CA PHE A 94 -2.75 -0.70 -1.82
C PHE A 94 -4.06 -0.10 -2.35
N ASP A 95 -4.22 1.22 -2.31
CA ASP A 95 -5.41 1.92 -2.83
C ASP A 95 -5.55 1.73 -4.35
N LEU A 96 -4.42 1.82 -5.08
CA LEU A 96 -4.38 1.53 -6.50
C LEU A 96 -4.76 0.07 -6.79
N TYR A 97 -4.23 -0.87 -6.01
CA TYR A 97 -4.61 -2.27 -6.11
C TYR A 97 -6.12 -2.45 -5.89
N LEU A 98 -6.68 -1.91 -4.81
CA LEU A 98 -8.11 -2.06 -4.51
C LEU A 98 -9.00 -1.49 -5.62
N THR A 99 -8.70 -0.30 -6.11
CA THR A 99 -9.49 0.31 -7.19
C THR A 99 -9.39 -0.48 -8.50
N THR A 100 -8.21 -0.99 -8.83
CA THR A 100 -7.99 -1.78 -10.05
C THR A 100 -8.59 -3.17 -9.99
N ILE A 101 -8.46 -3.90 -8.87
CA ILE A 101 -9.08 -5.22 -8.74
C ILE A 101 -10.62 -5.13 -8.69
N LEU A 102 -11.18 -4.09 -8.05
CA LEU A 102 -12.64 -3.90 -8.04
C LEU A 102 -13.19 -3.58 -9.42
N ARG A 103 -12.46 -2.79 -10.21
CA ARG A 103 -12.77 -2.56 -11.62
C ARG A 103 -12.84 -3.90 -12.37
N ASP A 104 -11.83 -4.74 -12.26
CA ASP A 104 -11.80 -6.05 -12.92
C ASP A 104 -12.96 -6.95 -12.48
N VAL A 105 -13.27 -6.95 -11.18
CA VAL A 105 -14.44 -7.68 -10.63
C VAL A 105 -15.75 -7.17 -11.23
N PHE A 106 -15.96 -5.86 -11.30
CA PHE A 106 -17.22 -5.31 -11.82
C PHE A 106 -17.35 -5.42 -13.34
N ILE A 107 -16.25 -5.42 -14.08
CA ILE A 107 -16.27 -5.72 -15.53
C ILE A 107 -16.63 -7.19 -15.76
N ALA A 108 -16.06 -8.11 -14.95
CA ALA A 108 -16.36 -9.53 -15.05
C ALA A 108 -17.80 -9.87 -14.59
N ARG A 109 -18.37 -9.09 -13.67
CA ARG A 109 -19.71 -9.27 -13.11
C ARG A 109 -20.50 -7.94 -13.02
N PRO A 110 -20.88 -7.31 -14.15
CA PRO A 110 -21.58 -6.02 -14.16
C PRO A 110 -22.92 -6.06 -13.42
N GLU A 111 -23.53 -7.25 -13.31
CA GLU A 111 -24.76 -7.47 -12.57
C GLU A 111 -24.68 -7.08 -11.08
N MET A 112 -23.47 -7.01 -10.51
CA MET A 112 -23.25 -6.55 -9.14
C MET A 112 -23.60 -5.08 -8.94
N LEU A 113 -23.63 -4.29 -10.02
CA LEU A 113 -23.91 -2.85 -10.01
C LEU A 113 -25.39 -2.52 -10.25
N LYS A 114 -26.26 -3.52 -10.48
CA LYS A 114 -27.67 -3.35 -10.89
C LYS A 114 -28.53 -2.47 -9.98
N SER A 115 -28.17 -2.31 -8.71
CA SER A 115 -29.01 -1.64 -7.72
C SER A 115 -28.56 -0.23 -7.34
N GLU A 116 -27.55 0.35 -8.01
CA GLU A 116 -26.86 1.55 -7.50
C GLU A 116 -26.96 2.81 -8.37
N GLY A 117 -27.71 2.80 -9.47
CA GLY A 117 -27.86 4.02 -10.25
C GLY A 117 -28.93 3.98 -11.33
N THR A 118 -29.56 5.13 -11.55
CA THR A 118 -30.24 5.47 -12.79
C THR A 118 -29.20 5.99 -13.77
N VAL A 119 -29.08 5.37 -14.94
CA VAL A 119 -28.27 5.90 -16.04
C VAL A 119 -29.16 6.81 -16.89
N ASP A 120 -28.69 8.02 -17.18
CA ASP A 120 -29.42 8.95 -18.04
C ASP A 120 -29.45 8.43 -19.48
N VAL A 121 -30.56 8.65 -20.18
CA VAL A 121 -30.72 8.25 -21.59
C VAL A 121 -29.71 8.96 -22.47
N ALA A 122 -29.34 10.21 -22.14
CA ALA A 122 -28.28 10.94 -22.85
C ALA A 122 -26.95 10.18 -22.80
N THR A 123 -26.56 9.67 -21.62
CA THR A 123 -25.35 8.85 -21.48
C THR A 123 -25.42 7.61 -22.36
N ILE A 124 -26.56 6.89 -22.39
CA ILE A 124 -26.72 5.69 -23.23
C ILE A 124 -26.52 6.01 -24.72
N ILE A 125 -27.01 7.16 -25.18
CA ILE A 125 -26.85 7.62 -26.57
C ILE A 125 -25.39 7.98 -26.85
N GLU A 126 -24.71 8.66 -25.92
CA GLU A 126 -23.32 9.08 -26.07
C GLU A 126 -22.33 7.91 -26.14
N VAL A 127 -22.50 6.87 -25.31
CA VAL A 127 -21.52 5.78 -25.26
C VAL A 127 -21.65 4.81 -26.44
N GLY A 128 -22.81 4.76 -27.09
CA GLY A 128 -23.01 4.07 -28.37
C GLY A 128 -22.99 2.54 -28.35
N ASN A 129 -22.38 1.88 -27.34
CA ASN A 129 -22.40 0.43 -27.19
C ASN A 129 -22.41 -0.03 -25.72
N TYR A 130 -22.81 -1.28 -25.51
CA TYR A 130 -22.98 -1.86 -24.18
C TYR A 130 -21.66 -2.00 -23.40
N GLN A 131 -20.55 -2.32 -24.06
CA GLN A 131 -19.27 -2.52 -23.39
C GLN A 131 -18.75 -1.21 -22.81
N ASP A 132 -18.78 -0.15 -23.60
CA ASP A 132 -18.34 1.17 -23.15
C ASP A 132 -19.30 1.73 -22.09
N LEU A 133 -20.60 1.44 -22.19
CA LEU A 133 -21.56 1.79 -21.15
C LEU A 133 -21.24 1.11 -19.81
N VAL A 134 -20.95 -0.19 -19.83
CA VAL A 134 -20.52 -0.93 -18.63
C VAL A 134 -19.24 -0.34 -18.08
N TRP A 135 -18.24 -0.09 -18.93
CA TRP A 135 -16.99 0.54 -18.53
C TRP A 135 -17.22 1.89 -17.85
N HIS A 136 -18.05 2.75 -18.43
CA HIS A 136 -18.37 4.07 -17.86
C HIS A 136 -19.01 3.95 -16.46
N ILE A 137 -19.97 3.03 -16.29
CA ILE A 137 -20.63 2.78 -15.00
C ILE A 137 -19.63 2.25 -13.98
N VAL A 138 -18.76 1.31 -14.39
CA VAL A 138 -17.71 0.76 -13.52
C VAL A 138 -16.73 1.84 -13.10
N GLU A 139 -16.20 2.64 -14.02
CA GLU A 139 -15.25 3.71 -13.71
C GLU A 139 -15.83 4.72 -12.74
N LYS A 140 -17.05 5.19 -13.02
CA LYS A 140 -17.75 6.10 -12.12
C LYS A 140 -17.88 5.48 -10.73
N LYS A 141 -18.22 4.19 -10.65
CA LYS A 141 -18.41 3.54 -9.36
C LYS A 141 -17.11 3.35 -8.60
N VAL A 142 -16.06 2.88 -9.25
CA VAL A 142 -14.73 2.72 -8.65
C VAL A 142 -14.20 4.07 -8.18
N HIS A 143 -14.43 5.14 -8.95
CA HIS A 143 -14.08 6.50 -8.55
C HIS A 143 -14.81 6.94 -7.28
N GLU A 144 -16.13 6.75 -7.21
CA GLU A 144 -16.90 7.02 -5.98
C GLU A 144 -16.37 6.26 -4.77
N LEU A 145 -16.02 4.98 -4.94
CA LEU A 145 -15.51 4.13 -3.86
C LEU A 145 -14.12 4.57 -3.37
N SER A 146 -13.29 5.13 -4.26
CA SER A 146 -11.92 5.57 -3.91
C SER A 146 -11.89 6.71 -2.89
N TYR A 147 -12.97 7.47 -2.74
CA TYR A 147 -13.08 8.54 -1.74
C TYR A 147 -13.75 8.11 -0.43
N LYS A 148 -14.25 6.87 -0.35
CA LYS A 148 -14.96 6.41 0.84
C LYS A 148 -14.01 6.02 1.97
N PRO A 149 -14.42 6.18 3.24
CA PRO A 149 -13.69 5.62 4.36
C PRO A 149 -13.52 4.10 4.22
N LEU A 150 -12.42 3.56 4.74
CA LEU A 150 -12.10 2.13 4.65
C LEU A 150 -13.19 1.23 5.24
N SER A 151 -13.89 1.69 6.27
CA SER A 151 -15.02 0.98 6.89
C SER A 151 -16.23 0.85 5.96
N GLU A 152 -16.56 1.90 5.23
CA GLU A 152 -17.61 1.88 4.21
C GLU A 152 -17.20 1.00 3.03
N LEU A 153 -15.92 1.09 2.61
CA LEU A 153 -15.38 0.29 1.53
C LEU A 153 -15.44 -1.21 1.87
N ARG A 154 -15.03 -1.61 3.08
CA ARG A 154 -15.15 -2.99 3.59
C ARG A 154 -16.59 -3.48 3.52
N ARG A 155 -17.55 -2.69 4.02
CA ARG A 155 -18.97 -3.05 4.01
C ARG A 155 -19.52 -3.21 2.60
N PHE A 156 -19.14 -2.30 1.70
CA PHE A 156 -19.57 -2.34 0.31
C PHE A 156 -19.01 -3.57 -0.42
N ILE A 157 -17.72 -3.86 -0.24
CA ILE A 157 -17.08 -5.00 -0.89
C ILE A 157 -17.66 -6.30 -0.35
N LEU A 158 -17.86 -6.41 0.96
CA LEU A 158 -18.49 -7.58 1.56
C LEU A 158 -19.92 -7.79 1.04
N SER A 159 -20.74 -6.74 0.93
CA SER A 159 -22.13 -6.87 0.49
C SER A 159 -22.26 -7.25 -0.99
N ARG A 160 -21.34 -6.79 -1.85
CA ARG A 160 -21.36 -7.06 -3.30
C ARG A 160 -20.64 -8.33 -3.70
N THR A 161 -19.46 -8.52 -3.13
CA THR A 161 -18.58 -9.64 -3.50
C THR A 161 -18.78 -10.84 -2.61
N GLY A 162 -19.33 -10.69 -1.39
CA GLY A 162 -19.38 -11.72 -0.37
C GLY A 162 -18.00 -12.15 0.13
N ILE A 163 -16.97 -11.32 -0.04
CA ILE A 163 -15.61 -11.53 0.46
C ILE A 163 -15.30 -10.42 1.46
N ASP A 164 -14.85 -10.79 2.65
CA ASP A 164 -14.23 -9.82 3.56
C ASP A 164 -12.74 -9.72 3.25
N ILE A 165 -12.31 -8.54 2.81
CA ILE A 165 -10.90 -8.23 2.55
C ILE A 165 -10.08 -8.45 3.82
N PHE A 166 -10.63 -8.09 4.97
CA PHE A 166 -9.91 -8.12 6.24
C PHE A 166 -10.20 -9.44 6.97
N PRO A 167 -9.18 -10.30 7.19
CA PRO A 167 -9.36 -11.58 7.87
C PRO A 167 -9.68 -11.45 9.36
N SER A 168 -9.29 -10.33 9.99
CA SER A 168 -9.51 -10.05 11.41
C SER A 168 -9.71 -8.56 11.64
N GLU A 169 -10.31 -8.20 12.77
CA GLU A 169 -10.46 -6.80 13.19
C GLU A 169 -9.11 -6.13 13.47
N GLU A 170 -8.09 -6.89 13.91
CA GLU A 170 -6.73 -6.36 14.09
C GLU A 170 -6.11 -5.91 12.77
N VAL A 171 -6.28 -6.71 11.71
CA VAL A 171 -5.79 -6.38 10.37
C VAL A 171 -6.54 -5.18 9.80
N PHE A 172 -7.85 -5.10 10.03
CA PHE A 172 -8.65 -3.93 9.68
C PHE A 172 -8.18 -2.68 10.44
N ALA A 173 -8.00 -2.77 11.75
CA ALA A 173 -7.51 -1.69 12.60
C ALA A 173 -6.15 -1.17 12.13
N THR A 174 -5.19 -2.07 11.90
CA THR A 174 -3.84 -1.72 11.42
C THR A 174 -3.90 -0.98 10.08
N THR A 175 -4.70 -1.48 9.14
CA THR A 175 -4.85 -0.85 7.81
C THR A 175 -5.55 0.51 7.91
N MET A 176 -6.56 0.61 8.76
CA MET A 176 -7.27 1.87 9.01
C MET A 176 -6.34 2.92 9.60
N VAL A 177 -5.57 2.57 10.63
CA VAL A 177 -4.57 3.47 11.23
C VAL A 177 -3.54 3.87 10.18
N ALA A 178 -3.01 2.93 9.40
CA ALA A 178 -2.05 3.23 8.34
C ALA A 178 -2.60 4.20 7.27
N SER A 179 -3.86 4.02 6.87
CA SER A 179 -4.55 4.94 5.96
C SER A 179 -4.72 6.34 6.56
N GLU A 180 -5.12 6.45 7.83
CA GLU A 180 -5.29 7.76 8.48
C GLU A 180 -3.95 8.45 8.75
N VAL A 181 -2.89 7.71 9.08
CA VAL A 181 -1.53 8.26 9.19
C VAL A 181 -1.03 8.75 7.84
N ARG A 182 -1.30 8.02 6.74
CA ARG A 182 -1.01 8.52 5.37
C ARG A 182 -1.74 9.84 5.08
N ASN A 183 -2.99 9.99 5.51
CA ASN A 183 -3.72 11.25 5.37
C ASN A 183 -3.07 12.38 6.18
N LEU A 184 -2.57 12.10 7.39
CA LEU A 184 -1.82 13.08 8.17
C LEU A 184 -0.49 13.48 7.52
N ILE A 185 0.24 12.53 6.92
CA ILE A 185 1.46 12.82 6.15
C ILE A 185 1.13 13.81 5.02
N ALA A 186 0.07 13.53 4.26
CA ALA A 186 -0.29 14.32 3.08
C ALA A 186 -0.87 15.71 3.41
N HIS A 187 -1.60 15.85 4.52
CA HIS A 187 -2.43 17.04 4.76
C HIS A 187 -2.08 17.82 6.02
N ASN A 188 -1.34 17.24 6.96
CA ASN A 188 -1.12 17.87 8.27
C ASN A 188 0.28 17.62 8.86
N ASP A 189 1.28 17.30 8.03
CA ASP A 189 2.67 17.10 8.44
C ASP A 189 2.83 16.15 9.66
N CYS A 190 2.04 15.06 9.64
CA CYS A 190 1.93 14.06 10.71
C CYS A 190 1.38 14.57 12.05
N ILE A 191 0.83 15.78 12.14
CA ILE A 191 0.22 16.31 13.35
C ILE A 191 -1.18 15.69 13.53
N ALA A 192 -1.44 15.05 14.67
CA ALA A 192 -2.76 14.51 14.97
C ALA A 192 -3.78 15.65 15.12
N ASN A 193 -4.89 15.57 14.38
CA ASN A 193 -5.98 16.54 14.42
C ASN A 193 -7.29 15.87 14.87
N ASP A 194 -8.34 16.67 15.09
CA ASP A 194 -9.65 16.18 15.53
C ASP A 194 -10.25 15.14 14.58
N VAL A 195 -9.98 15.27 13.27
CA VAL A 195 -10.44 14.31 12.25
C VAL A 195 -9.78 12.94 12.46
N PHE A 196 -8.46 12.90 12.64
CA PHE A 196 -7.72 11.69 12.94
C PHE A 196 -8.23 11.06 14.24
N MET A 197 -8.28 11.84 15.33
CA MET A 197 -8.71 11.36 16.65
C MET A 197 -10.15 10.83 16.64
N SER A 198 -11.04 11.45 15.85
CA SER A 198 -12.42 10.99 15.67
C SER A 198 -12.50 9.67 14.91
N ARG A 199 -11.70 9.50 13.83
CA ARG A 199 -11.70 8.31 12.99
C ARG A 199 -10.99 7.12 13.62
N THR A 200 -9.98 7.35 14.45
CA THR A 200 -9.28 6.30 15.20
C THR A 200 -9.90 6.02 16.57
N LYS A 201 -11.00 6.69 16.91
CA LYS A 201 -11.67 6.51 18.20
C LYS A 201 -12.14 5.06 18.38
N GLY A 202 -11.71 4.43 19.47
CA GLY A 202 -12.09 3.05 19.80
C GLY A 202 -11.26 1.98 19.08
N VAL A 203 -10.21 2.37 18.35
CA VAL A 203 -9.20 1.47 17.82
C VAL A 203 -7.90 1.72 18.56
N ASP A 204 -7.20 0.62 18.88
CA ASP A 204 -5.86 0.73 19.46
C ASP A 204 -4.91 1.32 18.43
N VAL A 205 -4.30 2.47 18.77
CA VAL A 205 -3.31 3.15 17.94
C VAL A 205 -1.96 2.92 18.61
N PRO A 206 -1.19 1.91 18.18
CA PRO A 206 0.06 1.53 18.84
C PRO A 206 1.23 2.49 18.52
N LEU A 207 0.92 3.74 18.15
CA LEU A 207 1.88 4.74 17.72
C LEU A 207 2.04 5.82 18.80
N GLU A 208 3.28 6.20 19.06
CA GLU A 208 3.58 7.31 19.97
C GLU A 208 3.18 8.65 19.33
N ILE A 209 2.59 9.53 20.15
CA ILE A 209 2.37 10.93 19.80
C ILE A 209 3.40 11.76 20.56
N SER A 210 4.28 12.43 19.83
CA SER A 210 5.32 13.30 20.40
C SER A 210 4.72 14.46 21.19
N SER A 211 5.55 15.15 21.99
CA SER A 211 5.16 16.34 22.74
C SER A 211 4.60 17.48 21.87
N MET A 212 4.93 17.51 20.58
CA MET A 212 4.39 18.46 19.60
C MET A 212 3.12 17.98 18.89
N GLY A 213 2.53 16.87 19.32
CA GLY A 213 1.32 16.29 18.71
C GLY A 213 1.56 15.55 17.40
N ARG A 214 2.82 15.34 16.99
CA ARG A 214 3.15 14.55 15.79
C ARG A 214 3.11 13.06 16.10
N VAL A 215 2.46 12.30 15.23
CA VAL A 215 2.50 10.83 15.21
C VAL A 215 3.89 10.38 14.78
N VAL A 216 4.53 9.53 15.59
CA VAL A 216 5.85 8.98 15.32
C VAL A 216 5.68 7.62 14.64
N ILE A 217 6.22 7.49 13.43
CA ILE A 217 6.20 6.25 12.66
C ILE A 217 7.53 5.54 12.86
N ASP A 218 7.56 4.54 13.75
CA ASP A 218 8.76 3.72 13.95
C ASP A 218 8.89 2.59 12.92
N ASP A 219 10.10 2.06 12.79
CA ASP A 219 10.46 1.04 11.82
C ASP A 219 9.71 -0.28 12.03
N ALA A 220 9.40 -0.63 13.29
CA ALA A 220 8.78 -1.90 13.64
C ALA A 220 7.29 -1.88 13.27
N TRP A 221 6.60 -0.79 13.61
CA TRP A 221 5.22 -0.58 13.22
C TRP A 221 5.08 -0.43 11.71
N LEU A 222 5.95 0.35 11.05
CA LEU A 222 5.95 0.49 9.60
C LEU A 222 6.06 -0.87 8.91
N ARG A 223 7.00 -1.70 9.34
CA ARG A 223 7.19 -3.05 8.79
C ARG A 223 5.95 -3.91 8.97
N ARG A 224 5.34 -3.89 10.16
CA ARG A 224 4.09 -4.62 10.44
C ARG A 224 2.95 -4.16 9.54
N ALA A 225 2.77 -2.84 9.40
CA ALA A 225 1.76 -2.27 8.54
C ALA A 225 1.99 -2.69 7.07
N SER A 226 3.22 -2.58 6.56
CA SER A 226 3.56 -3.01 5.20
C SER A 226 3.29 -4.49 4.96
N TYR A 227 3.70 -5.40 5.86
CA TYR A 227 3.42 -6.83 5.71
C TYR A 227 1.93 -7.15 5.80
N THR A 228 1.20 -6.41 6.64
CA THR A 228 -0.26 -6.52 6.71
C THR A 228 -0.91 -6.18 5.36
N LEU A 229 -0.47 -5.08 4.72
CA LEU A 229 -0.95 -4.69 3.39
C LEU A 229 -0.59 -5.73 2.32
N ASP A 230 0.66 -6.20 2.29
CA ASP A 230 1.10 -7.24 1.34
C ASP A 230 0.21 -8.49 1.45
N SER A 231 0.02 -8.98 2.68
CA SER A 231 -0.80 -10.16 2.94
C SER A 231 -2.27 -9.97 2.61
N LEU A 232 -2.82 -8.77 2.84
CA LEU A 232 -4.17 -8.42 2.44
C LEU A 232 -4.34 -8.47 0.92
N VAL A 233 -3.41 -7.85 0.18
CA VAL A 233 -3.43 -7.85 -1.29
C VAL A 233 -3.39 -9.28 -1.82
N PHE A 234 -2.42 -10.08 -1.38
CA PHE A 234 -2.25 -11.46 -1.88
C PHE A 234 -3.45 -12.35 -1.55
N ARG A 235 -4.01 -12.21 -0.35
CA ARG A 235 -5.20 -12.96 0.05
C ARG A 235 -6.42 -12.56 -0.76
N PHE A 236 -6.67 -11.27 -0.87
CA PHE A 236 -7.85 -10.80 -1.58
C PHE A 236 -7.76 -11.11 -3.07
N ASP A 237 -6.58 -11.01 -3.67
CA ASP A 237 -6.34 -11.32 -5.08
C ASP A 237 -6.69 -12.77 -5.41
N GLU A 238 -6.19 -13.70 -4.61
CA GLU A 238 -6.49 -15.12 -4.76
C GLU A 238 -7.99 -15.40 -4.61
N MET A 239 -8.63 -14.84 -3.57
CA MET A 239 -10.06 -15.04 -3.33
C MET A 239 -10.92 -14.45 -4.46
N ALA A 240 -10.61 -13.23 -4.90
CA ALA A 240 -11.34 -12.53 -5.95
C ALA A 240 -11.15 -13.21 -7.31
N SER A 241 -9.91 -13.55 -7.67
CA SER A 241 -9.60 -14.22 -8.94
C SER A 241 -10.28 -15.57 -9.05
N GLN A 242 -10.27 -16.39 -8.00
CA GLN A 242 -10.96 -17.68 -7.98
C GLN A 242 -12.47 -17.53 -8.06
N LYS A 243 -13.05 -16.62 -7.25
CA LYS A 243 -14.51 -16.44 -7.17
C LYS A 243 -15.10 -15.86 -8.45
N PHE A 244 -14.42 -14.88 -9.04
CA PHE A 244 -14.91 -14.15 -10.21
C PHE A 244 -14.34 -14.65 -11.53
N LYS A 245 -13.43 -15.63 -11.49
CA LYS A 245 -12.71 -16.18 -12.64
C LYS A 245 -11.96 -15.10 -13.42
N LEU A 246 -11.27 -14.24 -12.67
CA LEU A 246 -10.47 -13.16 -13.26
C LEU A 246 -9.26 -13.74 -14.03
N GLN A 247 -8.79 -12.99 -15.01
CA GLN A 247 -7.57 -13.35 -15.72
C GLN A 247 -6.38 -13.30 -14.76
N THR A 248 -5.59 -14.37 -14.74
CA THR A 248 -4.38 -14.50 -13.93
C THR A 248 -3.20 -14.88 -14.79
N PHE A 249 -2.00 -14.55 -14.32
CA PHE A 249 -0.75 -14.82 -14.99
C PHE A 249 0.20 -15.53 -14.02
N ASN A 250 1.07 -16.38 -14.57
CA ASN A 250 2.14 -16.98 -13.79
C ASN A 250 3.08 -15.89 -13.31
N ARG A 251 3.26 -15.79 -11.99
CA ARG A 251 4.11 -14.79 -11.33
C ARG A 251 5.50 -14.73 -11.95
N MET A 252 6.20 -15.86 -12.08
CA MET A 252 7.59 -15.88 -12.58
C MET A 252 7.69 -15.36 -14.01
N THR A 253 6.78 -15.80 -14.89
CA THR A 253 6.79 -15.39 -16.29
C THR A 253 6.40 -13.92 -16.47
N ALA A 254 5.37 -13.47 -15.75
CA ALA A 254 4.87 -12.10 -15.86
C ALA A 254 5.83 -11.06 -15.29
N PHE A 255 6.55 -11.40 -14.21
CA PHE A 255 7.59 -10.53 -13.66
C PHE A 255 8.76 -10.35 -14.61
N LEU A 256 9.27 -11.43 -15.20
CA LEU A 256 10.40 -11.35 -16.15
C LEU A 256 10.06 -10.57 -17.43
N ALA A 257 8.78 -10.48 -17.81
CA ALA A 257 8.36 -9.71 -18.98
C ALA A 257 8.20 -8.20 -18.70
N ARG A 258 8.21 -7.78 -17.42
CA ARG A 258 8.00 -6.40 -16.99
C ARG A 258 9.28 -5.68 -16.55
N VAL A 259 10.37 -6.42 -16.32
CA VAL A 259 11.73 -5.90 -16.03
C VAL A 259 12.52 -5.84 -17.33
#